data_AF-A0A524ILG3-F1
#
_entry.id   AF-A0A524ILG3-F1
#
_cell.length_a   1.000
_cell.length_b   1.000
_cell.length_c   1.000
_cell.angle_alpha   90.00
_cell.angle_beta   90.00
_cell.angle_gamma   90.00
#
_symmetry.space_group_name_H-M   'P 1'
#
loop_
_entity.id
_entity.type
_entity.pdbx_description
1 polymer ?
#
loop_
_entity_poly.entity_id
_entity_poly.type
_entity_poly.pdbx_seq_one_letter_code
_entity_poly.pdbx_strand_id
1 'polypeptide(L)' 'MGFPIHRLRRLRQHASLRRMVRETQLTPADLIYPLFVTFGEN' A
#
# COMPACT_ATOMS: atom_id res chain seq x y z
N MET A 1 24.46 11.82 12.17
CA MET A 1 25.03 11.94 10.81
C MET A 1 23.98 12.54 9.87
N GLY A 2 24.38 13.44 8.96
CA GLY A 2 23.47 14.18 8.07
C GLY A 2 23.74 13.95 6.58
N PHE A 3 23.14 14.78 5.74
CA PHE A 3 23.52 14.88 4.33
C PHE A 3 24.98 15.36 4.22
N PRO A 4 25.82 14.84 3.30
CA PRO A 4 25.53 13.97 2.15
C PRO A 4 25.63 12.46 2.42
N ILE A 5 25.95 12.05 3.66
CA ILE A 5 26.21 10.65 4.03
C ILE A 5 24.89 9.86 4.03
N HIS A 6 23.86 10.38 4.69
CA HIS A 6 22.51 9.80 4.64
C HIS A 6 21.66 10.49 3.59
N ARG A 7 21.34 9.77 2.52
CA ARG A 7 20.48 10.25 1.43
C ARG A 7 19.24 9.39 1.34
N LEU A 8 18.19 9.76 2.08
CA LEU A 8 16.92 9.03 2.12
C LEU A 8 16.25 8.88 0.75
N ARG A 9 16.59 9.75 -0.21
CA ARG A 9 16.10 9.67 -1.59
C ARG A 9 16.62 8.44 -2.35
N ARG A 10 17.73 7.81 -1.95
CA ARG A 10 18.30 6.62 -2.62
C ARG A 10 17.28 5.47 -2.73
N LEU A 11 16.58 5.17 -1.63
CA LEU A 11 15.55 4.13 -1.61
C LEU A 11 14.28 4.49 -2.40
N ARG A 12 14.14 5.76 -2.82
CA ARG A 12 12.96 6.25 -3.55
C ARG A 12 13.20 6.36 -5.06
N GLN A 13 14.40 6.04 -5.56
CA GLN A 13 14.77 6.23 -6.97
C GLN A 13 14.00 5.33 -7.93
N HIS A 14 13.82 4.04 -7.59
CA HIS A 14 13.17 3.07 -8.48
C HIS A 14 11.92 2.45 -7.83
N ALA A 15 10.97 2.04 -8.67
CA ALA A 15 9.74 1.38 -8.21
C ALA A 15 10.03 0.06 -7.48
N SER A 16 11.02 -0.71 -7.93
CA SER A 16 11.47 -1.95 -7.28
C SER A 16 12.00 -1.69 -5.87
N LEU A 17 12.87 -0.70 -5.68
CA LEU A 17 13.40 -0.33 -4.37
C LEU A 17 12.28 0.12 -3.42
N ARG A 18 11.36 0.98 -3.90
CA ARG A 18 10.20 1.40 -3.10
C ARG A 18 9.28 0.24 -2.73
N ARG A 19 9.18 -0.79 -3.57
CA ARG A 19 8.41 -2.01 -3.26
C ARG A 19 9.09 -2.84 -2.17
N MET A 20 10.42 -2.98 -2.21
CA MET A 20 11.18 -3.74 -1.21
C MET A 20 11.14 -3.12 0.19
N VAL A 21 11.19 -1.79 0.31
CA VAL A 21 11.23 -1.10 1.62
C VAL A 21 9.86 -0.62 2.11
N ARG A 22 8.77 -1.05 1.48
CA ARG A 22 7.42 -0.60 1.83
C ARG A 22 6.98 -1.22 3.15
N GLU A 23 6.57 -0.39 4.09
CA GLU A 23 6.10 -0.83 5.42
C GLU A 23 4.62 -1.28 5.41
N THR A 24 3.76 -0.58 4.66
CA THR A 24 2.32 -0.84 4.65
C THR A 24 1.89 -1.59 3.39
N GLN A 25 1.15 -2.68 3.56
CA GLN A 25 0.50 -3.41 2.47
C GLN A 25 -1.02 -3.44 2.74
N LEU A 26 -1.80 -3.29 1.67
CA LEU A 26 -3.26 -3.42 1.70
C LEU A 26 -3.64 -4.43 0.63
N THR A 27 -4.47 -5.39 1.01
CA THR A 27 -4.97 -6.47 0.17
C THR A 27 -6.50 -6.49 0.19
N PRO A 28 -7.17 -7.12 -0.77
CA PRO A 28 -8.62 -7.27 -0.72
C PRO A 28 -9.14 -7.99 0.53
N ALA A 29 -8.29 -8.81 1.18
CA ALA A 29 -8.65 -9.49 2.43
C ALA A 29 -8.82 -8.53 3.62
N ASP A 30 -8.27 -7.33 3.53
CA ASP A 30 -8.39 -6.29 4.55
C ASP A 30 -9.67 -5.45 4.37
N LEU A 31 -10.44 -5.69 3.31
CA LEU A 31 -11.64 -4.93 2.96
C LEU A 31 -12.90 -5.61 3.47
N ILE A 32 -13.81 -4.82 4.01
CA ILE A 32 -15.19 -5.24 4.31
C ILE A 32 -16.06 -4.84 3.13
N TYR A 33 -16.78 -5.81 2.55
CA TYR A 33 -17.73 -5.57 1.47
C TYR A 33 -19.17 -5.66 2.01
N PRO A 34 -19.78 -4.54 2.45
CA PRO A 34 -21.14 -4.54 2.92
C PRO A 34 -22.12 -4.78 1.76
N LEU A 35 -23.05 -5.69 1.97
CA LEU A 35 -24.12 -6.01 1.03
C LEU A 35 -25.45 -5.62 1.63
N PHE A 36 -26.25 -4.91 0.84
CA PHE A 36 -27.63 -4.57 1.18
C PHE A 36 -28.54 -5.47 0.36
N VAL A 37 -29.43 -6.19 1.04
CA VAL A 37 -30.37 -7.13 0.42
C VAL A 37 -31.78 -6.58 0.60
N THR A 38 -32.59 -6.63 -0.46
CA THR A 38 -34.01 -6.31 -0.45
C THR A 38 -34.83 -7.58 -0.75
N PHE A 39 -36.13 -7.55 -0.44
CA PHE A 39 -37.04 -8.62 -0.85
C PHE A 39 -37.15 -8.63 -2.39
N GLY A 40 -37.32 -9.82 -2.97
CA GLY A 40 -37.19 -10.04 -4.40
C GLY A 40 -38.49 -9.97 -5.20
N GLU A 41 -38.32 -9.78 -6.51
CA GLU A 41 -39.11 -10.38 -7.59
C GLU A 41 -38.14 -10.69 -8.75
N ASN A 42 -38.32 -11.85 -9.41
CA ASN A 42 -37.41 -12.38 -10.44
C ASN A 42 -37.70 -11.82 -11.84
#